data_AF-A0A099ZGP1-F1
#
_entry.id   AF-A0A099ZGP1-F1
#
_cell.length_a   1.000
_cell.length_b   1.000
_cell.length_c   1.000
_cell.angle_alpha   90.00
_cell.angle_beta   90.00
_cell.angle_gamma   90.00
#
_symmetry.space_group_name_H-M   'P 1'
#
loop_
_entity.id
_entity.type
_entity.pdbx_description
1 polymer ?
#
loop_
_entity_poly.entity_id
_entity_poly.type
_entity_poly.pdbx_seq_one_letter_code
_entity_poly.pdbx_strand_id
1 'polypeptide(L)'
;GVQAQWQLVEAGGMVKAPGESIRLSCHGYGFNFSVPYLRWYRQAPGDGLKWVATISHDSAYIRYGSTVEGRATVTRQNSRSVTFLSL
;
A
#
# COMPACT_ATOMS: atom_id res chain seq x y z
N GLY A 1 -19.53 25.97 -0.73
CA GLY A 1 -18.39 25.52 -1.54
C GLY A 1 -18.27 24.02 -1.41
N VAL A 2 -18.21 23.29 -2.51
CA VAL A 2 -18.01 21.83 -2.46
C VAL A 2 -16.52 21.60 -2.23
N GLN A 3 -16.15 21.10 -1.04
CA GLN A 3 -14.80 20.56 -0.83
C GLN A 3 -14.69 19.29 -1.66
N ALA A 4 -13.70 19.22 -2.55
CA ALA A 4 -13.41 17.99 -3.28
C ALA A 4 -13.02 16.91 -2.26
N GLN A 5 -13.83 15.86 -2.16
CA GLN A 5 -13.57 14.72 -1.29
C GLN A 5 -12.46 13.87 -1.91
N TRP A 6 -11.38 13.64 -1.16
CA TRP A 6 -10.34 12.72 -1.58
C TRP A 6 -10.70 11.29 -1.19
N GLN A 7 -10.23 10.32 -1.96
CA GLN A 7 -10.49 8.90 -1.71
C GLN A 7 -9.25 8.06 -2.02
N LEU A 8 -9.06 7.01 -1.22
CA LEU A 8 -8.13 5.92 -1.50
C LEU A 8 -8.94 4.68 -1.87
N VAL A 9 -8.60 4.03 -2.98
CA VAL A 9 -9.26 2.81 -3.45
C VAL A 9 -8.24 1.69 -3.59
N GLU A 10 -8.48 0.60 -2.88
CA GLU A 10 -7.63 -0.59 -2.94
C GLU A 10 -8.22 -1.64 -3.88
N ALA A 11 -7.34 -2.35 -4.62
CA ALA A 11 -7.71 -3.42 -5.54
C ALA A 11 -6.68 -4.56 -5.53
N GLY A 12 -7.05 -5.71 -6.11
CA GLY A 12 -6.16 -6.87 -6.27
C GLY A 12 -6.20 -7.91 -5.15
N GLY A 13 -7.04 -7.71 -4.13
CA GLY A 13 -7.27 -8.68 -3.05
C GLY A 13 -8.15 -9.85 -3.49
N MET A 14 -7.61 -10.78 -4.25
CA MET A 14 -8.27 -12.06 -4.53
C MET A 14 -7.73 -13.17 -3.64
N VAL A 15 -8.58 -14.13 -3.30
CA VAL A 15 -8.15 -15.37 -2.67
C VAL A 15 -7.25 -16.12 -3.65
N LYS A 16 -6.03 -16.44 -3.21
CA LYS A 16 -5.00 -17.12 -3.99
C LYS A 16 -4.56 -18.40 -3.28
N ALA A 17 -4.05 -19.35 -4.05
CA ALA A 17 -3.53 -20.57 -3.47
C ALA A 17 -2.25 -20.28 -2.65
N PRO A 18 -1.92 -21.10 -1.63
CA PRO A 18 -0.66 -20.96 -0.91
C PRO A 18 0.54 -21.01 -1.88
N GLY A 19 1.42 -20.02 -1.80
CA GLY A 19 2.61 -19.92 -2.66
C GLY A 19 2.42 -19.09 -3.93
N GLU A 20 1.19 -18.72 -4.29
CA GLU A 20 0.96 -17.74 -5.34
C GLU A 20 1.20 -16.31 -4.83
N SER A 21 1.91 -15.50 -5.61
CA SER A 21 2.09 -14.10 -5.29
C SER A 21 0.79 -13.31 -5.44
N ILE A 22 0.55 -12.39 -4.52
CA ILE A 22 -0.57 -11.44 -4.59
C ILE A 22 -0.01 -10.05 -4.88
N ARG A 23 -0.74 -9.25 -5.64
CA ARG A 23 -0.41 -7.84 -5.89
C ARG A 23 -1.60 -6.97 -5.58
N LEU A 24 -1.45 -6.15 -4.55
CA LEU A 24 -2.41 -5.12 -4.17
C LEU A 24 -2.01 -3.80 -4.81
N SER A 25 -3.01 -2.98 -5.18
CA SER A 25 -2.82 -1.59 -5.57
C SER A 25 -3.69 -0.68 -4.72
N CYS A 26 -3.22 0.54 -4.46
CA CYS A 26 -3.97 1.60 -3.81
C CYS A 26 -3.88 2.86 -4.66
N HIS A 27 -5.03 3.39 -5.06
CA HIS A 27 -5.18 4.55 -5.95
C HIS A 27 -5.74 5.75 -5.19
N GLY A 28 -5.07 6.89 -5.28
CA GLY A 28 -5.53 8.18 -4.76
C GLY A 28 -6.29 8.98 -5.81
N TYR A 29 -7.51 9.40 -5.46
CA TYR A 29 -8.35 10.30 -6.25
C TYR A 29 -8.56 11.60 -5.49
N GLY A 30 -8.33 12.74 -6.15
CA GLY A 30 -8.33 14.05 -5.47
C GLY A 30 -7.19 14.22 -4.45
N PHE A 31 -6.24 13.28 -4.41
CA PHE A 31 -5.12 13.23 -3.49
C PHE A 31 -3.86 12.84 -4.24
N ASN A 32 -2.78 13.60 -4.04
CA ASN A 32 -1.50 13.35 -4.66
C ASN A 32 -0.60 12.56 -3.71
N PHE A 33 0.01 11.49 -4.21
CA PHE A 33 0.97 10.69 -3.46
C PHE A 33 2.32 11.38 -3.23
N SER A 34 2.48 12.66 -3.56
CA SER A 34 3.61 13.51 -3.17
C SER A 34 3.81 13.67 -1.65
N VAL A 35 3.00 13.00 -0.82
CA VAL A 35 3.23 12.90 0.62
C VAL A 35 4.57 12.22 0.97
N PRO A 36 5.20 12.62 2.09
CA PRO A 36 6.52 12.12 2.47
C PRO A 36 6.60 10.60 2.62
N TYR A 37 5.53 9.98 3.13
CA TYR A 37 5.48 8.54 3.38
C TYR A 37 4.10 7.97 3.06
N LEU A 38 4.10 6.79 2.45
CA LEU A 38 2.93 5.92 2.34
C LEU A 38 3.18 4.68 3.17
N ARG A 39 2.13 4.16 3.81
CA ARG A 39 2.21 3.00 4.70
C ARG A 39 1.15 1.99 4.33
N TRP A 40 1.57 0.73 4.26
CA TRP A 40 0.68 -0.42 4.11
C TRP A 40 0.41 -1.03 5.47
N TYR A 41 -0.86 -1.38 5.70
CA TYR A 41 -1.31 -2.07 6.89
C TYR A 41 -2.16 -3.28 6.48
N ARG A 42 -2.27 -4.26 7.37
CA ARG A 42 -3.20 -5.38 7.24
C ARG A 42 -3.99 -5.55 8.52
N GLN A 43 -5.23 -5.99 8.41
CA GLN A 43 -6.07 -6.31 9.55
C GLN A 43 -6.81 -7.62 9.25
N ALA A 44 -6.59 -8.63 10.08
CA ALA A 44 -7.38 -9.86 10.02
C ALA A 44 -8.62 -9.72 10.92
N PRO A 45 -9.71 -10.46 10.66
CA PRO A 45 -10.87 -10.49 11.56
C PRO A 45 -10.45 -10.83 13.00
N GLY A 46 -10.79 -9.97 13.96
CA GLY A 46 -10.42 -10.14 15.38
C GLY A 46 -9.00 -9.71 15.76
N ASP A 47 -8.17 -9.31 14.78
CA ASP A 47 -6.82 -8.78 15.00
C ASP A 47 -6.80 -7.24 14.99
N GLY A 48 -5.80 -6.68 15.65
CA GLY A 48 -5.46 -5.27 15.51
C GLY A 48 -4.84 -4.94 14.15
N LEU A 49 -4.80 -3.65 13.81
CA LEU A 49 -4.11 -3.15 12.63
C LEU A 49 -2.59 -3.46 12.74
N LYS A 50 -2.06 -4.24 11.80
CA LYS A 50 -0.64 -4.63 11.75
C LYS A 50 0.05 -3.87 10.63
N TRP A 51 1.14 -3.19 10.96
CA TRP A 51 1.97 -2.50 9.98
C TRP A 51 2.70 -3.50 9.07
N VAL A 52 2.67 -3.25 7.75
CA VAL A 52 3.25 -4.14 6.72
C VAL A 52 4.48 -3.52 6.10
N ALA A 53 4.39 -2.26 5.65
CA ALA A 53 5.53 -1.58 5.04
C ALA A 53 5.37 -0.06 5.02
N THR A 54 6.48 0.65 4.83
CA THR A 54 6.54 2.10 4.61
C THR A 54 7.44 2.40 3.42
N ILE A 55 7.04 3.36 2.58
CA ILE A 55 7.82 3.83 1.42
C ILE A 55 7.87 5.37 1.41
N SER A 56 9.08 5.94 1.30
CA SER A 56 9.30 7.39 1.22
C SER A 56 8.90 7.99 -0.13
N HIS A 57 8.85 9.32 -0.20
CA HIS A 57 8.43 10.06 -1.40
C HIS A 57 9.15 9.64 -2.69
N ASP A 58 10.47 9.54 -2.56
CA ASP A 58 11.46 9.22 -3.57
C ASP A 58 11.77 7.72 -3.67
N SER A 59 11.10 6.89 -2.85
CA SER A 59 11.39 5.46 -2.70
C SER A 59 12.83 5.12 -2.26
N ALA A 60 13.62 6.10 -1.80
CA ALA A 60 14.97 5.87 -1.29
C ALA A 60 14.96 5.16 0.07
N TYR A 61 13.86 5.27 0.81
CA TYR A 61 13.66 4.60 2.08
C TYR A 61 12.43 3.70 2.02
N ILE A 62 12.69 2.40 2.18
CA ILE A 62 11.66 1.37 2.27
C ILE A 62 11.92 0.53 3.52
N ARG A 63 10.89 0.33 4.34
CA ARG A 63 10.95 -0.58 5.48
C ARG A 63 9.79 -1.56 5.43
N TYR A 64 10.10 -2.80 5.76
CA TYR A 64 9.14 -3.90 5.84
C TYR A 64 8.91 -4.29 7.30
N GLY A 65 7.69 -4.73 7.60
CA GLY A 65 7.38 -5.39 8.86
C GLY A 65 8.07 -6.75 8.90
N SER A 66 8.52 -7.16 10.09
CA SER A 66 9.25 -8.42 10.30
C SER A 66 8.55 -9.64 9.72
N THR A 67 7.21 -9.65 9.74
CA THR A 67 6.43 -10.76 9.18
C THR A 67 6.49 -10.89 7.67
N VAL A 68 6.86 -9.85 6.93
CA VAL A 68 6.88 -9.83 5.45
C VAL A 68 8.25 -9.49 4.87
N GLU A 69 9.24 -9.32 5.74
CA GLU A 69 10.62 -9.05 5.36
C GLU A 69 11.17 -10.18 4.48
N GLY A 70 11.86 -9.82 3.40
CA GLY A 70 12.36 -10.76 2.38
C GLY A 70 11.29 -11.35 1.44
N ARG A 71 10.00 -11.06 1.64
CA ARG A 71 8.90 -11.55 0.80
C ARG A 71 8.10 -10.43 0.13
N ALA A 72 7.87 -9.34 0.85
CA ALA A 72 7.14 -8.20 0.33
C ALA A 72 8.00 -7.34 -0.60
N THR A 73 7.34 -6.72 -1.58
CA THR A 73 7.89 -5.63 -2.39
C THR A 73 6.88 -4.49 -2.46
N VAL A 74 7.31 -3.27 -2.15
CA VAL A 74 6.44 -2.08 -2.22
C VAL A 74 6.97 -1.12 -3.27
N THR A 75 6.09 -0.60 -4.10
CA THR A 75 6.42 0.42 -5.11
C THR A 75 5.36 1.52 -5.13
N ARG A 76 5.70 2.67 -5.72
CA ARG A 76 4.79 3.82 -5.84
C ARG A 76 5.06 4.57 -7.14
N GLN A 77 4.01 5.20 -7.67
CA GLN A 77 4.06 6.07 -8.85
C GLN A 77 3.28 7.34 -8.53
N ASN A 78 4.01 8.39 -8.15
CA ASN A 78 3.41 9.63 -7.62
C ASN A 78 2.58 10.35 -8.69
N SER A 79 3.07 10.39 -9.94
CA SER A 79 2.37 11.01 -11.08
C SER A 79 1.01 10.39 -11.38
N ARG A 80 0.80 9.14 -10.96
CA ARG A 80 -0.47 8.40 -11.13
C ARG A 80 -1.20 8.18 -9.81
N SER A 81 -0.68 8.73 -8.71
CA SER A 81 -1.18 8.53 -7.35
C SER A 81 -1.53 7.07 -7.06
N VAL A 82 -0.60 6.16 -7.37
CA VAL A 82 -0.78 4.72 -7.13
C VAL A 82 0.41 4.13 -6.37
N THR A 83 0.14 3.21 -5.44
CA THR A 83 1.15 2.39 -4.75
C THR A 83 0.76 0.93 -4.86
N PHE A 84 1.76 0.05 -4.89
CA PHE A 84 1.59 -1.38 -4.97
C PHE A 84 2.30 -2.08 -3.82
N LEU A 85 1.69 -3.16 -3.34
CA LEU A 85 2.29 -4.13 -2.43
C LEU A 85 2.19 -5.50 -3.08
N SER A 86 3.33 -6.13 -3.34
CA SER A 86 3.40 -7.53 -3.75
C SER A 86 3.87 -8.38 -2.57
N LEU A 87 3.26 -9.56 -2.39
CA LEU A 87 3.55 -10.54 -1.35
C LEU A 87 3.63 -11.95 -1.93
#